data_AF-A0A2J6H1F7-F1
#
_entry.id   AF-A0A2J6H1F7-F1
#
_cell.length_a   1.000
_cell.length_b   1.000
_cell.length_c   1.000
_cell.angle_alpha   90.00
_cell.angle_beta   90.00
_cell.angle_gamma   90.00
#
_symmetry.space_group_name_H-M   'P 1'
#
loop_
_entity.id
_entity.type
_entity.pdbx_description
1 polymer ?
#
loop_
_entity_poly.entity_id
_entity_poly.type
_entity_poly.pdbx_seq_one_letter_code
_entity_poly.pdbx_strand_id
1 'polypeptide(L)'
;MNYEDQLIEWTIRYVKHRDLMKKNLIDYKILKNHIDFEFKDKKHIYFIYEDLKDNVLEEIGKDFITFVVLNKNTNLNFLVKNWNQFLKNQNLNLVFVHPSSNQSWTVNPFFHNKIAEPKKLKSGLLSLFDGIKAV
;
A
#
# COMPACT_ATOMS: atom_id res chain seq x y z
N MET A 1 -17.32 -10.84 8.48
CA MET A 1 -15.86 -10.60 8.44
C MET A 1 -15.66 -9.11 8.22
N ASN A 2 -14.94 -8.43 9.11
CA ASN A 2 -14.70 -6.99 8.94
C ASN A 2 -13.70 -6.76 7.77
N TYR A 3 -13.57 -5.53 7.27
CA TYR A 3 -12.66 -5.24 6.15
C TYR A 3 -11.18 -5.42 6.51
N GLU A 4 -10.82 -5.23 7.77
CA GLU A 4 -9.47 -5.40 8.28
C GLU A 4 -8.99 -6.86 8.12
N ASP A 5 -9.80 -7.83 8.56
CA ASP A 5 -9.54 -9.25 8.40
C ASP A 5 -9.36 -9.63 6.92
N GLN A 6 -10.24 -9.11 6.05
CA GLN A 6 -10.15 -9.34 4.61
C GLN A 6 -8.86 -8.78 4.02
N LEU A 7 -8.46 -7.58 4.43
CA LEU A 7 -7.21 -6.95 3.98
C LEU A 7 -5.98 -7.70 4.49
N ILE A 8 -5.99 -8.20 5.73
CA ILE A 8 -4.91 -9.03 6.28
C ILE A 8 -4.75 -10.30 5.45
N GLU A 9 -5.85 -11.05 5.24
CA GLU A 9 -5.82 -12.28 4.45
C GLU A 9 -5.38 -12.01 3.01
N TRP A 10 -5.92 -10.95 2.40
CA TRP A 10 -5.53 -10.50 1.07
C TRP A 10 -4.04 -10.18 1.00
N THR A 11 -3.51 -9.44 1.97
CA THR A 11 -2.09 -9.03 2.01
C THR A 11 -1.16 -10.23 2.12
N ILE A 12 -1.48 -11.19 2.99
CA ILE A 12 -0.69 -12.42 3.13
C ILE A 12 -0.66 -13.19 1.80
N ARG A 13 -1.81 -13.36 1.14
CA ARG A 13 -1.89 -14.03 -0.17
C ARG A 13 -1.12 -13.26 -1.23
N TYR A 14 -1.26 -11.95 -1.27
CA TYR A 14 -0.55 -11.07 -2.20
C TYR A 14 0.97 -11.19 -2.06
N VAL A 15 1.50 -11.13 -0.84
CA VAL A 15 2.94 -11.25 -0.58
C VAL A 15 3.44 -12.65 -0.93
N LYS A 16 2.75 -13.72 -0.49
CA LYS A 16 3.12 -15.11 -0.83
C LYS A 16 3.12 -15.34 -2.34
N HIS A 17 2.12 -14.83 -3.06
CA HIS A 17 2.05 -14.95 -4.51
C HIS A 17 3.21 -14.22 -5.20
N ARG A 18 3.56 -13.00 -4.76
CA ARG A 18 4.70 -12.25 -5.30
C ARG A 18 6.04 -12.91 -5.02
N ASP A 19 6.16 -13.61 -3.90
CA ASP A 19 7.39 -14.31 -3.53
C ASP A 19 7.52 -15.72 -4.15
N LEU A 20 6.46 -16.26 -4.76
CA LEU A 20 6.41 -17.64 -5.26
C LEU A 20 7.65 -18.05 -6.09
N MET A 21 8.13 -17.15 -6.94
CA MET A 21 9.30 -17.39 -7.80
C MET A 21 10.63 -17.18 -7.08
N LYS A 22 10.70 -16.22 -6.15
CA LYS A 22 11.95 -15.86 -5.47
C LYS A 22 12.23 -16.75 -4.26
N LYS A 23 11.18 -17.22 -3.59
CA LYS A 23 11.25 -18.01 -2.35
C LYS A 23 12.17 -17.35 -1.32
N ASN A 24 12.00 -16.05 -1.14
CA ASN A 24 12.78 -15.24 -0.20
C ASN A 24 12.04 -15.01 1.11
N LEU A 25 10.72 -15.20 1.16
CA LEU A 25 9.94 -15.09 2.38
C LEU A 25 10.34 -16.20 3.35
N ILE A 26 10.78 -15.82 4.55
CA ILE A 26 11.15 -16.73 5.63
C ILE A 26 9.93 -16.96 6.52
N ASP A 27 9.34 -15.87 7.03
CA ASP A 27 8.20 -15.92 7.94
C ASP A 27 7.41 -14.59 7.92
N TYR A 28 6.25 -14.57 8.56
CA TYR A 28 5.51 -13.35 8.83
C TYR A 28 4.79 -13.36 10.17
N LYS A 29 4.65 -12.19 10.79
CA LYS A 29 3.94 -12.00 12.05
C LYS A 29 2.82 -11.00 11.89
N ILE A 30 1.60 -11.41 12.22
CA ILE A 30 0.44 -10.52 12.29
C ILE A 30 0.49 -9.79 13.63
N LEU A 31 0.51 -8.47 13.56
CA LEU A 31 0.44 -7.56 14.70
C LEU A 31 -0.84 -6.73 14.61
N LYS A 32 -1.16 -5.98 15.66
CA LYS A 32 -2.47 -5.34 15.83
C LYS A 32 -2.88 -4.43 14.66
N ASN A 33 -1.94 -3.75 14.02
CA ASN A 33 -2.20 -2.78 12.95
C ASN A 33 -1.34 -2.99 11.69
N HIS A 34 -0.53 -4.05 11.66
CA HIS A 34 0.39 -4.32 10.57
C HIS A 34 0.84 -5.78 10.54
N ILE A 35 1.47 -6.17 9.45
CA ILE A 35 2.08 -7.48 9.27
C ILE A 35 3.56 -7.26 9.00
N ASP A 36 4.40 -7.86 9.83
CA ASP A 36 5.84 -7.90 9.62
C ASP A 36 6.19 -9.11 8.75
N PHE A 37 6.74 -8.88 7.57
CA PHE A 37 7.28 -9.95 6.73
C PHE A 37 8.81 -9.95 6.81
N GLU A 38 9.38 -11.12 7.08
CA GLU A 38 10.82 -11.34 7.09
C GLU A 38 11.23 -12.05 5.80
N PHE A 39 12.06 -11.38 5.01
CA PHE A 39 12.70 -11.94 3.82
C PHE A 39 14.19 -12.17 4.10
N LYS A 40 14.83 -13.03 3.30
CA LYS A 40 16.27 -13.30 3.37
C LYS A 40 17.16 -12.05 3.34
N ASP A 41 16.72 -11.01 2.65
CA ASP A 41 17.47 -9.77 2.40
C ASP A 41 16.99 -8.57 3.21
N LYS A 42 15.77 -8.62 3.79
CA LYS A 42 15.17 -7.47 4.47
C LYS A 42 13.95 -7.82 5.31
N LYS A 43 13.54 -6.87 6.16
CA LYS A 43 12.20 -6.86 6.79
C LYS A 43 11.32 -5.85 6.07
N HIS A 44 10.06 -6.20 5.85
CA HIS A 44 9.08 -5.34 5.17
C HIS A 44 7.79 -5.31 5.97
N ILE A 45 7.37 -4.11 6.38
CA ILE A 45 6.19 -3.89 7.22
C ILE A 45 5.01 -3.49 6.33
N TYR A 46 3.91 -4.22 6.44
CA TYR A 46 2.66 -3.92 5.75
C TYR A 46 1.64 -3.39 6.74
N PHE A 47 1.39 -2.08 6.72
CA PHE A 47 0.35 -1.46 7.54
C PHE A 47 -0.99 -1.56 6.86
N ILE A 48 -2.02 -1.97 7.61
CA ILE A 48 -3.35 -2.24 7.09
C ILE A 48 -4.31 -1.16 7.60
N TYR A 49 -4.95 -0.44 6.68
CA TYR A 49 -5.92 0.59 7.04
C TYR A 49 -7.16 0.52 6.16
N GLU A 50 -8.34 0.59 6.77
CA GLU A 50 -9.57 0.82 6.02
C GLU A 50 -9.57 2.24 5.41
N ASP A 51 -9.21 3.22 6.23
CA ASP A 51 -9.13 4.63 5.88
C ASP A 51 -7.80 5.25 6.38
N LEU A 52 -7.11 5.97 5.50
CA LEU A 52 -5.92 6.74 5.82
C LEU A 52 -6.29 7.96 6.69
N LYS A 53 -5.50 8.16 7.74
CA LYS A 53 -5.63 9.26 8.70
C LYS A 53 -4.24 9.81 9.02
N ASP A 54 -4.16 10.97 9.67
CA ASP A 54 -2.89 11.66 9.86
C ASP A 54 -1.84 10.85 10.65
N ASN A 55 -2.27 9.94 11.53
CA ASN A 55 -1.37 9.05 12.27
C ASN A 55 -0.52 8.14 11.36
N VAL A 56 -0.93 7.87 10.12
CA VAL A 56 -0.13 7.06 9.18
C VAL A 56 1.14 7.77 8.74
N LEU A 57 1.19 9.10 8.85
CA LEU A 57 2.34 9.90 8.41
C LEU A 57 3.56 9.68 9.32
N GLU A 58 3.34 9.30 10.57
CA GLU A 58 4.40 8.95 11.54
C GLU A 58 5.13 7.65 11.13
N GLU A 59 4.43 6.75 10.42
CA GLU A 59 4.98 5.46 10.00
C GLU A 59 5.89 5.55 8.77
N ILE A 60 5.83 6.67 8.03
CA ILE A 60 6.57 6.87 6.77
C ILE A 60 8.10 6.78 6.97
N GLY A 61 8.62 7.03 8.17
CA GLY A 61 10.06 7.01 8.46
C GLY A 61 10.73 5.63 8.51
N LYS A 62 9.96 4.53 8.41
CA LYS A 62 10.49 3.15 8.46
C LYS A 62 11.05 2.73 7.10
N ASP A 63 12.06 1.84 7.09
CA ASP A 63 12.84 1.53 5.87
C ASP A 63 11.97 0.94 4.74
N PHE A 64 11.55 -0.33 4.80
CA PHE A 64 10.67 -0.93 3.81
C PHE A 64 9.25 -1.05 4.34
N ILE A 65 8.35 -0.23 3.81
CA ILE A 65 6.96 -0.20 4.23
C ILE A 65 5.98 -0.21 3.06
N THR A 66 4.83 -0.81 3.30
CA THR A 66 3.68 -0.75 2.39
C THR A 66 2.43 -0.40 3.18
N PHE A 67 1.69 0.61 2.73
CA PHE A 67 0.31 0.84 3.18
C PHE A 67 -0.64 0.04 2.30
N VAL A 68 -1.44 -0.83 2.89
CA VAL A 68 -2.53 -1.54 2.20
C VAL A 68 -3.84 -0.94 2.65
N VAL A 69 -4.58 -0.39 1.69
CA VAL A 69 -5.80 0.37 1.95
C VAL A 69 -6.92 0.01 1.01
N LEU A 70 -8.17 0.24 1.42
CA LEU A 70 -9.31 0.07 0.52
C LEU A 70 -9.25 1.08 -0.62
N ASN A 71 -9.72 0.67 -1.80
CA ASN A 71 -9.91 1.54 -2.96
C ASN A 71 -11.11 2.49 -2.77
N LYS A 72 -11.01 3.40 -1.78
CA LYS A 72 -11.99 4.43 -1.47
C LYS A 72 -11.51 5.80 -1.96
N ASN A 73 -12.45 6.64 -2.37
CA ASN A 73 -12.18 8.04 -2.71
C ASN A 73 -11.53 8.80 -1.53
N THR A 74 -11.89 8.47 -0.28
CA THR A 74 -11.30 9.06 0.93
C THR A 74 -9.79 8.83 0.99
N ASN A 75 -9.34 7.59 0.72
CA ASN A 75 -7.93 7.21 0.71
C ASN A 75 -7.16 7.86 -0.44
N LEU A 76 -7.76 7.93 -1.64
CA LEU A 76 -7.15 8.61 -2.78
C LEU A 76 -6.96 10.10 -2.48
N ASN A 77 -8.00 10.76 -1.97
CA ASN A 77 -7.95 12.18 -1.63
C ASN A 77 -6.93 12.45 -0.52
N PHE A 78 -6.81 11.57 0.47
CA PHE A 78 -5.79 11.65 1.51
C PHE A 78 -4.38 11.58 0.92
N LEU A 79 -4.11 10.62 0.03
CA LEU A 79 -2.83 10.47 -0.64
C LEU A 79 -2.47 11.73 -1.45
N VAL A 80 -3.41 12.26 -2.24
CA VAL A 80 -3.19 13.46 -3.06
C VAL A 80 -2.92 14.68 -2.18
N LYS A 81 -3.71 14.86 -1.11
CA LYS A 81 -3.55 15.99 -0.17
C LYS A 81 -2.18 15.98 0.51
N ASN A 82 -1.70 14.79 0.90
CA ASN A 82 -0.49 14.61 1.67
C ASN A 82 0.71 14.14 0.85
N TRP A 83 0.64 14.24 -0.49
CA TRP A 83 1.61 13.63 -1.42
C TRP A 83 3.07 13.91 -1.05
N ASN A 84 3.39 15.15 -0.71
CA ASN A 84 4.74 15.57 -0.33
C ASN A 84 5.29 14.85 0.92
N GLN A 85 4.43 14.42 1.85
CA GLN A 85 4.85 13.63 3.01
C GLN A 85 5.23 12.21 2.56
N PHE A 86 4.44 11.63 1.66
CA PHE A 86 4.68 10.31 1.09
C PHE A 86 5.96 10.24 0.25
N LEU A 87 6.42 11.35 -0.32
CA LEU A 87 7.70 11.42 -1.07
C LEU A 87 8.95 11.23 -0.22
N LYS A 88 8.84 11.40 1.10
CA LYS A 88 9.99 11.37 2.01
C LYS A 88 10.62 9.97 2.13
N ASN A 89 9.88 8.92 1.76
CA ASN A 89 10.37 7.55 1.80
C ASN A 89 10.37 6.93 0.39
N GLN A 90 11.57 6.64 -0.13
CA GLN A 90 11.76 6.01 -1.43
C GLN A 90 11.31 4.54 -1.48
N ASN A 91 11.31 3.87 -0.33
CA ASN A 91 10.99 2.45 -0.16
C ASN A 91 9.51 2.24 0.22
N LEU A 92 8.71 3.30 0.30
CA LEU A 92 7.28 3.25 0.59
C LEU A 92 6.45 2.91 -0.65
N ASN A 93 5.57 1.92 -0.51
CA ASN A 93 4.51 1.65 -1.47
C ASN A 93 3.12 1.86 -0.84
N LEU A 94 2.14 2.21 -1.65
CA LEU A 94 0.73 2.13 -1.31
C LEU A 94 0.06 1.13 -2.25
N VAL A 95 -0.79 0.28 -1.69
CA VAL A 95 -1.59 -0.70 -2.41
C VAL A 95 -3.05 -0.41 -2.10
N PHE A 96 -3.80 0.00 -3.12
CA PHE A 96 -5.23 0.20 -3.04
C PHE A 96 -5.93 -1.07 -3.50
N VAL A 97 -6.83 -1.59 -2.67
CA VAL A 97 -7.39 -2.93 -2.81
C VAL A 97 -8.91 -2.88 -2.81
N HIS A 98 -9.52 -3.66 -3.69
CA HIS A 98 -10.89 -4.13 -3.53
C HIS A 98 -10.84 -5.63 -3.17
N PRO A 99 -10.93 -6.00 -1.88
CA PRO A 99 -10.62 -7.37 -1.44
C PRO A 99 -11.54 -8.42 -2.05
N SER A 100 -12.85 -8.13 -2.17
CA SER A 100 -13.83 -9.08 -2.69
C SER A 100 -13.68 -9.41 -4.18
N SER A 101 -13.14 -8.50 -4.99
CA SER A 101 -12.87 -8.73 -6.42
C SER A 101 -11.42 -9.14 -6.69
N ASN A 102 -10.59 -9.18 -5.64
CA ASN A 102 -9.14 -9.42 -5.72
C ASN A 102 -8.42 -8.47 -6.70
N GLN A 103 -8.96 -7.25 -6.89
CA GLN A 103 -8.34 -6.22 -7.72
C GLN A 103 -7.51 -5.28 -6.84
N SER A 104 -6.39 -4.82 -7.36
CA SER A 104 -5.56 -3.83 -6.69
C SER A 104 -4.77 -3.00 -7.68
N TRP A 105 -4.36 -1.82 -7.26
CA TRP A 105 -3.32 -1.04 -7.94
C TRP A 105 -2.32 -0.53 -6.90
N THR A 106 -1.12 -0.22 -7.36
CA THR A 106 -0.02 0.18 -6.49
C THR A 106 0.62 1.46 -6.94
N VAL A 107 1.04 2.28 -6.00
CA VAL A 107 1.82 3.49 -6.27
C VAL A 107 3.00 3.56 -5.31
N ASN A 108 4.18 3.79 -5.87
CA ASN A 108 5.35 4.25 -5.11
C ASN A 108 5.46 5.76 -5.30
N PRO A 109 5.18 6.57 -4.27
CA PRO A 109 5.10 8.03 -4.41
C PRO A 109 6.41 8.63 -4.93
N PHE A 110 7.55 8.20 -4.39
CA PHE A 110 8.86 8.69 -4.78
C PHE A 110 9.16 8.42 -6.27
N PHE A 111 8.99 7.19 -6.74
CA PHE A 111 9.22 6.84 -8.14
C PHE A 111 8.20 7.51 -9.06
N HIS A 112 6.92 7.51 -8.69
CA HIS A 112 5.89 8.15 -9.52
C HIS A 112 6.11 9.65 -9.66
N ASN A 113 6.58 10.33 -8.61
CA ASN A 113 6.93 11.74 -8.69
C ASN A 113 8.15 12.02 -9.57
N LYS A 114 9.10 11.08 -9.66
CA LYS A 114 10.28 11.22 -10.52
C LYS A 114 9.95 11.05 -12.00
N ILE A 115 9.00 10.18 -12.33
CA ILE A 115 8.67 9.84 -13.73
C ILE A 115 7.46 10.61 -14.27
N ALA A 116 6.53 11.02 -13.41
CA ALA A 116 5.35 11.74 -13.82
C ALA A 116 5.60 13.24 -13.90
N GLU A 117 4.96 13.91 -14.86
CA GLU A 117 4.82 15.35 -14.83
C GLU A 117 3.96 15.76 -13.63
N PRO A 118 4.42 16.65 -12.72
CA PRO A 118 3.68 17.02 -11.51
C PRO A 118 2.24 17.49 -11.79
N LYS A 119 2.03 18.18 -12.92
CA LYS A 119 0.70 18.68 -13.35
C LYS A 119 -0.30 17.56 -13.69
N LYS A 120 0.18 16.36 -14.02
CA LYS A 120 -0.65 15.20 -14.41
C LYS A 120 -0.76 14.14 -13.32
N LEU A 121 -0.13 14.35 -12.16
CA LEU A 121 -0.14 13.37 -11.07
C LEU A 121 -1.56 13.00 -10.65
N LYS A 122 -2.39 13.99 -10.34
CA LYS A 122 -3.76 13.76 -9.85
C LYS A 122 -4.59 12.99 -10.87
N SER A 123 -4.54 13.39 -12.15
CA SER A 123 -5.27 12.69 -13.21
C SER A 123 -4.76 11.27 -13.40
N GLY A 124 -3.45 11.05 -13.31
CA GLY A 124 -2.86 9.70 -13.38
C GLY A 124 -3.30 8.79 -12.23
N LEU A 125 -3.31 9.31 -10.99
CA LEU A 125 -3.79 8.56 -9.83
C LEU A 125 -5.29 8.27 -9.92
N LEU A 126 -6.10 9.23 -10.42
CA LEU A 126 -7.52 9.00 -10.68
C LEU A 126 -7.73 7.88 -11.72
N SER A 127 -6.96 7.86 -12.81
CA SER A 127 -7.05 6.78 -13.80
C SER A 127 -6.71 5.41 -13.21
N LEU A 128 -5.74 5.32 -12.29
CA LEU A 128 -5.44 4.06 -11.58
C LEU A 128 -6.57 3.65 -10.64
N PHE A 129 -7.16 4.62 -9.94
CA PHE A 129 -8.29 4.42 -9.04
C PHE A 129 -9.53 3.90 -9.79
N ASP A 130 -9.88 4.54 -10.90
CA ASP A 130 -11.02 4.17 -11.76
C ASP A 130 -10.80 2.84 -12.49
N GLY A 131 -9.54 2.40 -12.62
CA GLY A 131 -9.16 1.13 -13.24
C GLY A 131 -9.55 -0.11 -12.45
N ILE A 132 -9.94 0.03 -11.18
CA ILE A 132 -10.51 -1.05 -10.37
C ILE A 132 -11.81 -0.60 -9.69
N LYS A 133 -12.61 -1.55 -9.21
CA LYS A 133 -13.85 -1.22 -8.50
C LYS A 133 -13.55 -0.40 -7.24
N ALA A 134 -14.32 0.66 -7.01
CA ALA A 134 -14.34 1.34 -5.73
C ALA A 134 -15.03 0.47 -4.68
N VAL A 135 -14.59 0.59 -3.42
CA VAL A 135 -15.19 -0.07 -2.25
C VAL A 135 -16.19 0.87 -1.57
#